data_AF-H3C9N5-F1
#
_entry.id   AF-H3C9N5-F1
#
_cell.length_a   1.000
_cell.length_b   1.000
_cell.length_c   1.000
_cell.angle_alpha   90.00
_cell.angle_beta   90.00
_cell.angle_gamma   90.00
#
_symmetry.space_group_name_H-M   'P 1'
#
loop_
_entity.id
_entity.type
_entity.pdbx_description
1 polymer ?
#
loop_
_entity_poly.entity_id
_entity_poly.type
_entity_poly.pdbx_seq_one_letter_code
_entity_poly.pdbx_strand_id
1 'polypeptide(L)'
;DVTERRKLREKLGCKSFGWFLKNIYPDLHVPEDNPGMFGMLKNRGKADHCFDYNPTDDDVVVGERVILYPCHGMGQNQFFEYSKDGELRYNTRTPAGCVMGDSVSTYLTIQLCRGHGEPVPTHQKFVFRKDGSLYHVLSQKCVQATENTDNGVAASLQPCTASLHQQWFFVERS
;
A
#
# COMPACT_ATOMS: atom_id res chain seq x y z
N ASP A 1 -16.30 27.89 6.81
CA ASP A 1 -17.26 28.11 5.71
C ASP A 1 -16.47 28.41 4.43
N VAL A 2 -16.92 27.90 3.27
CA VAL A 2 -16.27 28.03 1.94
C VAL A 2 -17.19 28.62 0.86
N THR A 3 -18.33 29.17 1.25
CA THR A 3 -19.40 29.62 0.33
C THR A 3 -18.94 30.63 -0.72
N GLU A 4 -18.21 31.68 -0.33
CA GLU A 4 -17.75 32.72 -1.27
C GLU A 4 -16.74 32.19 -2.30
N ARG A 5 -15.89 31.22 -1.92
CA ARG A 5 -14.94 30.57 -2.85
C ARG A 5 -15.66 29.71 -3.89
N ARG A 6 -16.78 29.09 -3.52
CA ARG A 6 -17.61 28.32 -4.47
C ARG A 6 -18.30 29.24 -5.48
N LYS A 7 -18.92 30.34 -5.02
CA LYS A 7 -19.54 31.34 -5.92
C LYS A 7 -18.53 31.94 -6.90
N LEU A 8 -17.32 32.24 -6.44
CA LEU A 8 -16.26 32.75 -7.31
C LEU A 8 -15.88 31.74 -8.42
N ARG A 9 -15.76 30.45 -8.08
CA ARG A 9 -15.46 29.38 -9.03
C ARG A 9 -16.53 29.29 -10.14
N GLU A 10 -17.80 29.40 -9.75
CA GLU A 10 -18.94 29.39 -10.69
C GLU A 10 -18.92 30.64 -11.58
N LYS A 11 -18.74 31.82 -10.99
CA LYS A 11 -18.68 33.11 -11.71
C LYS A 11 -17.58 33.14 -12.77
N LEU A 12 -16.41 32.57 -12.48
CA LEU A 12 -15.26 32.54 -13.39
C LEU A 12 -15.33 31.40 -14.42
N GLY A 13 -16.35 30.52 -14.39
CA GLY A 13 -16.46 29.40 -15.31
C GLY A 13 -15.28 28.41 -15.20
N CYS A 14 -14.73 28.23 -14.00
CA CYS A 14 -13.56 27.38 -13.79
C CYS A 14 -13.84 25.92 -14.18
N LYS A 15 -12.87 25.30 -14.85
CA LYS A 15 -12.92 23.88 -15.22
C LYS A 15 -12.81 22.98 -13.97
N SER A 16 -13.21 21.72 -14.11
CA SER A 16 -13.19 20.74 -13.00
C SER A 16 -11.77 20.29 -12.65
N PHE A 17 -11.58 19.74 -11.44
CA PHE A 17 -10.31 19.16 -11.06
C PHE A 17 -9.95 17.94 -11.93
N GLY A 18 -10.94 17.13 -12.34
CA GLY A 18 -10.71 16.06 -13.32
C GLY A 18 -10.23 16.57 -14.69
N TRP A 19 -10.71 17.73 -15.14
CA TRP A 19 -10.15 18.36 -16.34
C TRP A 19 -8.70 18.80 -16.12
N PHE A 20 -8.37 19.38 -14.96
CA PHE A 20 -7.01 19.77 -14.63
C PHE A 20 -6.05 18.58 -14.64
N LEU A 21 -6.39 17.49 -13.95
CA LEU A 21 -5.58 16.27 -13.93
C LEU A 21 -5.38 15.70 -15.33
N LYS A 22 -6.43 15.65 -16.15
CA LYS A 22 -6.35 15.11 -17.51
C LYS A 22 -5.56 15.97 -18.50
N ASN A 23 -5.56 17.31 -18.35
CA ASN A 23 -5.07 18.22 -19.40
C ASN A 23 -3.85 19.05 -18.98
N ILE A 24 -3.65 19.28 -17.68
CA ILE A 24 -2.59 20.14 -17.15
C ILE A 24 -1.53 19.32 -16.42
N TYR A 25 -1.94 18.28 -15.68
CA TYR A 25 -1.01 17.43 -14.93
C TYR A 25 -1.28 15.93 -15.15
N PRO A 26 -1.19 15.44 -16.39
CA PRO A 26 -1.55 14.06 -16.75
C PRO A 26 -0.60 13.00 -16.18
N ASP A 27 0.64 13.39 -15.87
CA ASP A 27 1.65 12.47 -15.32
C ASP A 27 1.48 12.20 -13.83
N LEU A 28 0.62 12.97 -13.14
CA LEU A 28 0.32 12.73 -11.73
C LEU A 28 -0.51 11.45 -11.60
N HIS A 29 0.05 10.46 -10.92
CA HIS A 29 -0.70 9.26 -10.56
C HIS A 29 -1.81 9.62 -9.56
N VAL A 30 -3.06 9.29 -9.92
CA VAL A 30 -4.23 9.49 -9.07
C VAL A 30 -4.55 8.18 -8.35
N PRO A 31 -4.51 8.13 -7.00
CA PRO A 31 -4.94 6.97 -6.22
C PRO A 31 -6.35 6.52 -6.60
N GLU A 32 -6.60 5.22 -6.49
CA GLU A 32 -7.90 4.65 -6.86
C GLU A 32 -8.90 4.69 -5.70
N ASP A 33 -8.41 4.70 -4.45
CA ASP A 33 -9.19 4.76 -3.21
C ASP A 33 -10.38 3.78 -3.23
N ASN A 34 -10.12 2.56 -3.70
CA ASN A 34 -11.16 1.52 -3.78
C ASN A 34 -11.67 1.20 -2.36
N PRO A 35 -13.00 1.25 -2.10
CA PRO A 35 -13.54 1.07 -0.76
C PRO A 35 -13.04 -0.23 -0.10
N GLY A 36 -12.53 -0.12 1.12
CA GLY A 36 -11.99 -1.27 1.86
C GLY A 36 -10.66 -1.83 1.34
N MET A 37 -9.94 -1.12 0.47
CA MET A 37 -8.64 -1.52 -0.07
C MET A 37 -7.53 -0.49 0.21
N PHE A 38 -7.72 0.39 1.19
CA PHE A 38 -6.70 1.34 1.63
C PHE A 38 -6.78 1.61 3.13
N GLY A 39 -5.74 2.24 3.68
CA GLY A 39 -5.59 2.53 5.09
C GLY A 39 -4.59 1.60 5.77
N MET A 40 -4.89 1.17 6.99
CA MET A 40 -4.04 0.25 7.73
C MET A 40 -4.26 -1.19 7.30
N LEU A 41 -3.22 -1.88 6.86
CA LEU A 41 -3.28 -3.30 6.54
C LEU A 41 -3.00 -4.14 7.80
N LYS A 42 -4.07 -4.58 8.47
CA LYS A 42 -4.05 -5.33 9.74
C LYS A 42 -3.93 -6.83 9.53
N ASN A 43 -3.25 -7.50 10.45
CA ASN A 43 -3.20 -8.96 10.51
C ASN A 43 -4.34 -9.53 11.37
N ARG A 44 -4.95 -10.66 10.98
CA ARG A 44 -6.00 -11.32 11.79
C ARG A 44 -5.43 -12.14 12.96
N GLY A 45 -4.29 -12.82 12.76
CA GLY A 45 -3.63 -13.62 13.78
C GLY A 45 -2.89 -12.78 14.84
N LYS A 46 -2.49 -11.57 14.46
CA LYS A 46 -1.83 -10.58 15.30
C LYS A 46 -2.58 -9.24 15.25
N ALA A 47 -3.75 -9.24 15.89
CA ALA A 47 -4.83 -8.27 15.69
C ALA A 47 -4.47 -6.80 15.97
N ASP A 48 -3.45 -6.55 16.78
CA ASP A 48 -2.94 -5.22 17.13
C ASP A 48 -1.82 -4.73 16.20
N HIS A 49 -1.37 -5.55 15.23
CA HIS A 49 -0.26 -5.22 14.34
C HIS A 49 -0.69 -4.96 12.89
N CYS A 50 -0.05 -3.95 12.32
CA CYS A 50 -0.27 -3.44 10.97
C CYS A 50 1.02 -3.52 10.16
N PHE A 51 0.90 -3.58 8.83
CA PHE A 51 2.02 -3.21 7.96
C PHE A 51 2.52 -1.82 8.34
N ASP A 52 3.83 -1.70 8.45
CA ASP A 52 4.51 -0.45 8.78
C ASP A 52 5.78 -0.34 7.93
N TYR A 53 5.95 0.81 7.29
CA TYR A 53 7.12 1.14 6.52
C TYR A 53 7.64 2.51 6.92
N ASN A 54 8.82 2.52 7.54
CA ASN A 54 9.48 3.74 7.97
C ASN A 54 10.88 3.81 7.34
N PRO A 55 11.07 4.58 6.24
CA PRO A 55 12.39 4.78 5.66
C PRO A 55 13.30 5.56 6.62
N THR A 56 14.61 5.42 6.43
CA THR A 56 15.63 6.05 7.28
C THR A 56 15.74 7.56 7.09
N ASP A 57 15.38 8.05 5.90
CA ASP A 57 15.37 9.47 5.53
C ASP A 57 14.05 9.77 4.80
N ASP A 58 13.56 10.99 4.92
CA ASP A 58 12.34 11.42 4.26
C ASP A 58 12.46 11.45 2.73
N ASP A 59 13.68 11.66 2.21
CA ASP A 59 13.98 11.68 0.79
C ASP A 59 14.18 10.27 0.19
N VAL A 60 14.28 9.23 1.04
CA VAL A 60 14.46 7.84 0.61
C VAL A 60 13.13 7.10 0.68
N VAL A 61 12.62 6.64 -0.46
CA VAL A 61 11.34 5.91 -0.54
C VAL A 61 11.52 4.39 -0.61
N VAL A 62 12.72 3.89 -0.93
CA VAL A 62 12.94 2.50 -1.34
C VAL A 62 14.05 1.81 -0.58
N GLY A 63 14.10 0.48 -0.67
CA GLY A 63 15.20 -0.37 -0.23
C GLY A 63 15.00 -1.00 1.15
N GLU A 64 14.25 -0.34 2.03
CA GLU A 64 14.00 -0.83 3.39
C GLU A 64 12.89 -1.90 3.45
N ARG A 65 12.90 -2.67 4.54
CA ARG A 65 11.95 -3.76 4.79
C ARG A 65 10.61 -3.23 5.29
N VAL A 66 9.53 -3.89 4.87
CA VAL A 66 8.21 -3.73 5.51
C VAL A 66 8.17 -4.57 6.77
N ILE A 67 7.85 -3.95 7.91
CA ILE A 67 7.74 -4.62 9.20
C ILE A 67 6.28 -4.69 9.65
N LEU A 68 6.04 -5.30 10.81
CA LEU A 68 4.78 -5.17 11.52
C LEU A 68 4.98 -4.35 12.79
N TYR A 69 4.09 -3.39 13.02
CA TYR A 69 4.12 -2.52 14.20
C TYR A 69 2.72 -2.36 14.80
N PRO A 70 2.59 -2.08 16.11
CA PRO A 70 1.32 -1.74 16.71
C PRO A 70 0.56 -0.66 15.93
N CYS A 71 -0.68 -0.96 15.59
CA CYS A 71 -1.53 -0.10 14.80
C CYS A 71 -1.87 1.19 15.56
N HIS A 72 -1.58 2.36 14.98
CA HIS A 72 -1.81 3.65 15.64
C HIS A 72 -2.79 4.57 14.89
N GLY A 73 -3.19 4.24 13.65
CA GLY A 73 -4.22 5.00 12.92
C GLY A 73 -3.83 6.44 12.58
N MET A 74 -2.54 6.75 12.50
CA MET A 74 -2.05 8.09 12.15
C MET A 74 -1.83 8.28 10.63
N GLY A 75 -1.93 7.20 9.86
CA GLY A 75 -1.60 7.19 8.44
C GLY A 75 -0.08 7.10 8.22
N GLN A 76 0.43 7.80 7.22
CA GLN A 76 1.86 7.85 6.87
C GLN A 76 2.48 6.44 6.74
N ASN A 77 3.38 6.06 7.64
CA ASN A 77 4.08 4.78 7.67
C ASN A 77 3.16 3.54 7.71
N GLN A 78 1.94 3.67 8.23
CA GLN A 78 0.94 2.59 8.27
C GLN A 78 -0.17 2.73 7.22
N PHE A 79 -0.03 3.66 6.27
CA PHE A 79 -0.98 3.79 5.18
C PHE A 79 -0.50 3.03 3.95
N PHE A 80 -1.31 2.08 3.51
CA PHE A 80 -1.11 1.33 2.27
C PHE A 80 -2.39 1.36 1.43
N GLU A 81 -2.25 1.24 0.11
CA GLU A 81 -3.35 1.06 -0.83
C GLU A 81 -3.11 -0.21 -1.65
N TYR A 82 -4.15 -1.02 -1.86
CA TYR A 82 -4.14 -2.14 -2.79
C TYR A 82 -4.79 -1.73 -4.12
N SER A 83 -3.99 -1.72 -5.19
CA SER A 83 -4.47 -1.34 -6.53
C SER A 83 -5.23 -2.47 -7.22
N LYS A 84 -6.07 -2.12 -8.22
CA LYS A 84 -6.78 -3.12 -9.05
C LYS A 84 -5.85 -4.09 -9.78
N ASP A 85 -4.64 -3.64 -10.10
CA ASP A 85 -3.65 -4.44 -10.83
C ASP A 85 -2.81 -5.34 -9.89
N GLY A 86 -3.04 -5.24 -8.58
CA GLY A 86 -2.47 -6.12 -7.58
C GLY A 86 -1.19 -5.59 -6.93
N GLU A 87 -0.97 -4.28 -6.89
CA GLU A 87 0.15 -3.67 -6.17
C GLU A 87 -0.28 -3.27 -4.76
N LEU A 88 0.59 -3.50 -3.76
CA LEU A 88 0.48 -2.85 -2.46
C LEU A 88 1.36 -1.61 -2.45
N ARG A 89 0.74 -0.44 -2.33
CA ARG A 89 1.36 0.86 -2.54
C ARG A 89 1.53 1.60 -1.23
N TYR A 90 2.72 2.13 -1.02
CA TYR A 90 3.06 3.17 -0.06
C TYR A 90 3.12 4.50 -0.82
N ASN A 91 2.01 5.22 -0.85
CA ASN A 91 1.81 6.40 -1.71
C ASN A 91 1.38 7.65 -0.95
N THR A 92 1.64 7.72 0.36
CA THR A 92 1.54 8.98 1.11
C THR A 92 2.64 9.98 0.72
N ARG A 93 3.63 9.53 -0.06
CA ARG A 93 4.76 10.31 -0.59
C ARG A 93 4.91 10.07 -2.10
N THR A 94 5.60 10.99 -2.78
CA THR A 94 5.92 10.91 -4.21
C THR A 94 7.44 10.92 -4.39
N PRO A 95 8.04 10.04 -5.22
CA PRO A 95 7.38 8.97 -5.98
C PRO A 95 6.77 7.89 -5.08
N ALA A 96 5.77 7.15 -5.58
CA ALA A 96 5.12 6.09 -4.82
C ALA A 96 6.03 4.85 -4.72
N GLY A 97 6.06 4.26 -3.53
CA GLY A 97 6.67 2.96 -3.29
C GLY A 97 5.65 1.83 -3.44
N CYS A 98 6.10 0.67 -3.89
CA CYS A 98 5.34 -0.55 -4.03
C CYS A 98 6.06 -1.68 -3.29
N VAL A 99 5.30 -2.49 -2.55
CA VAL A 99 5.81 -3.68 -1.89
C VAL A 99 6.34 -4.65 -2.95
N MET A 100 7.56 -5.14 -2.72
CA MET A 100 8.24 -6.13 -3.53
C MET A 100 8.56 -7.35 -2.66
N GLY A 101 8.43 -8.54 -3.23
CA GLY A 101 9.03 -9.77 -2.72
C GLY A 101 9.91 -10.41 -3.78
N ASP A 102 10.95 -11.13 -3.35
CA ASP A 102 11.77 -11.94 -4.23
C ASP A 102 11.69 -13.44 -3.86
N SER A 103 12.35 -14.29 -4.63
CA SER A 103 12.32 -15.75 -4.45
C SER A 103 13.42 -16.28 -3.50
N VAL A 104 14.39 -15.45 -3.13
CA VAL A 104 15.56 -15.80 -2.31
C VAL A 104 15.37 -15.35 -0.86
N SER A 105 15.01 -14.09 -0.67
CA SER A 105 14.61 -13.47 0.59
C SER A 105 13.17 -13.82 0.92
N THR A 106 12.89 -14.03 2.21
CA THR A 106 11.52 -14.13 2.71
C THR A 106 10.93 -12.76 3.07
N TYR A 107 11.74 -11.71 3.15
CA TYR A 107 11.29 -10.39 3.56
C TYR A 107 10.69 -9.59 2.41
N LEU A 108 9.72 -8.75 2.74
CA LEU A 108 9.15 -7.76 1.83
C LEU A 108 9.91 -6.44 1.95
N THR A 109 10.17 -5.78 0.82
CA THR A 109 10.81 -4.46 0.75
C THR A 109 9.95 -3.49 -0.04
N ILE A 110 10.25 -2.20 0.03
CA ILE A 110 9.63 -1.20 -0.85
C ILE A 110 10.57 -0.89 -2.02
N GLN A 111 10.03 -0.85 -3.22
CA GLN A 111 10.69 -0.40 -4.45
C GLN A 111 9.81 0.62 -5.16
N LEU A 112 10.33 1.34 -6.16
CA LEU A 112 9.48 2.24 -6.93
C LEU A 112 8.36 1.44 -7.62
N CYS A 113 7.14 1.97 -7.56
CA CYS A 113 6.05 1.44 -8.35
C CYS A 113 6.37 1.53 -9.84
N ARG A 114 5.69 0.70 -10.64
CA ARG A 114 5.79 0.80 -12.10
C ARG A 114 5.43 2.20 -12.63
N GLY A 115 5.94 2.50 -13.83
CA GLY A 115 5.50 3.67 -14.59
C GLY A 115 4.03 3.59 -15.00
N HIS A 116 3.44 4.75 -15.27
CA HIS A 116 2.06 4.84 -15.74
C HIS A 116 1.88 4.09 -17.07
N GLY A 117 0.92 3.15 -17.12
CA GLY A 117 0.61 2.36 -18.32
C GLY A 117 1.45 1.09 -18.51
N GLU A 118 2.55 0.93 -17.76
CA GLU A 118 3.38 -0.28 -17.79
C GLU A 118 2.68 -1.45 -17.08
N PRO A 119 2.94 -2.73 -17.39
CA PRO A 119 2.40 -3.85 -16.62
C PRO A 119 3.03 -3.96 -15.22
N VAL A 120 2.27 -4.45 -14.23
CA VAL A 120 2.80 -4.71 -12.87
C VAL A 120 3.84 -5.85 -12.94
N PRO A 121 5.09 -5.63 -12.50
CA PRO A 121 6.09 -6.69 -12.43
C PRO A 121 5.66 -7.82 -11.50
N THR A 122 5.98 -9.07 -11.84
CA THR A 122 5.55 -10.24 -11.06
C THR A 122 6.06 -10.25 -9.61
N HIS A 123 7.20 -9.62 -9.34
CA HIS A 123 7.79 -9.46 -8.00
C HIS A 123 7.14 -8.32 -7.17
N GLN A 124 6.27 -7.50 -7.76
CA GLN A 124 5.43 -6.52 -7.06
C GLN A 124 3.95 -6.92 -7.07
N LYS A 125 3.63 -8.08 -7.65
CA LYS A 125 2.25 -8.50 -7.89
C LYS A 125 1.74 -9.40 -6.77
N PHE A 126 0.68 -8.93 -6.11
CA PHE A 126 -0.03 -9.64 -5.06
C PHE A 126 -1.48 -9.89 -5.44
N VAL A 127 -2.01 -11.04 -5.05
CA VAL A 127 -3.42 -11.38 -5.14
C VAL A 127 -4.00 -11.36 -3.74
N PHE A 128 -4.85 -10.39 -3.46
CA PHE A 128 -5.62 -10.33 -2.23
C PHE A 128 -6.83 -11.27 -2.36
N ARG A 129 -6.75 -12.45 -1.76
CA ARG A 129 -7.78 -13.49 -1.88
C ARG A 129 -8.94 -13.22 -0.91
N LYS A 130 -10.10 -13.82 -1.21
CA LYS A 130 -11.34 -13.65 -0.43
C LYS A 130 -11.24 -14.12 1.02
N ASP A 131 -10.34 -15.06 1.30
CA ASP A 131 -10.06 -15.56 2.66
C ASP A 131 -9.16 -14.61 3.48
N GLY A 132 -8.73 -13.50 2.89
CA GLY A 132 -7.81 -12.54 3.50
C GLY A 132 -6.34 -12.85 3.22
N SER A 133 -6.02 -13.97 2.57
CA SER A 133 -4.63 -14.28 2.25
C SER A 133 -4.07 -13.36 1.16
N LEU A 134 -2.85 -12.89 1.40
CA LEU A 134 -2.11 -12.04 0.48
C LEU A 134 -1.06 -12.89 -0.23
N TYR A 135 -1.38 -13.33 -1.45
CA TYR A 135 -0.54 -14.24 -2.23
C TYR A 135 0.40 -13.48 -3.16
N HIS A 136 1.70 -13.72 -3.04
CA HIS A 136 2.71 -13.13 -3.92
C HIS A 136 2.93 -14.01 -5.16
N VAL A 137 2.76 -13.41 -6.34
CA VAL A 137 2.69 -14.16 -7.61
C VAL A 137 4.02 -14.82 -7.97
N LEU A 138 5.14 -14.09 -7.90
CA LEU A 138 6.44 -14.64 -8.32
C LEU A 138 6.91 -15.81 -7.44
N SER A 139 6.82 -15.67 -6.12
CA SER A 139 7.32 -16.69 -5.18
C SER A 139 6.33 -17.81 -4.89
N GLN A 140 5.07 -17.66 -5.30
CA GLN A 140 3.96 -18.58 -5.02
C GLN A 140 3.74 -18.81 -3.51
N LYS A 141 4.05 -17.80 -2.69
CA LYS A 141 3.95 -17.82 -1.24
C LYS A 141 2.92 -16.82 -0.75
N CYS A 142 2.49 -16.97 0.49
CA CYS A 142 1.57 -16.06 1.15
C CYS A 142 2.33 -15.22 2.18
N VAL A 143 1.90 -13.98 2.37
CA VAL A 143 2.47 -13.10 3.39
C VAL A 143 1.96 -13.52 4.76
N GLN A 144 2.90 -13.75 5.69
CA GLN A 144 2.64 -14.18 7.05
C GLN A 144 3.24 -13.20 8.07
N ALA A 145 2.48 -12.86 9.10
CA ALA A 145 3.01 -12.25 10.31
C ALA A 145 3.93 -13.25 11.03
N THR A 146 5.22 -12.95 11.05
CA THR A 146 6.26 -13.85 11.55
C THR A 146 6.92 -13.22 12.78
N GLU A 147 7.00 -13.98 13.86
CA GLU A 147 7.65 -13.56 15.11
C GLU A 147 9.14 -13.94 15.12
N ASN A 148 9.90 -13.37 16.07
CA ASN A 148 11.33 -13.65 16.31
C ASN A 148 12.25 -13.38 15.11
N THR A 149 12.00 -12.29 14.39
CA THR A 149 12.97 -11.75 13.42
C THR A 149 13.97 -10.82 14.13
N ASP A 150 15.11 -10.53 13.52
CA ASP A 150 16.16 -9.65 14.10
C ASP A 150 15.61 -8.27 14.55
N ASN A 151 14.50 -7.81 13.95
CA ASN A 151 13.81 -6.55 14.22
C ASN A 151 12.44 -6.74 14.89
N GLY A 152 12.18 -7.88 15.53
CA GLY A 152 10.90 -8.21 16.16
C GLY A 152 9.95 -8.95 15.23
N VAL A 153 8.88 -8.28 14.77
CA VAL A 153 7.79 -8.91 14.01
C VAL A 153 7.80 -8.38 12.57
N ALA A 154 7.80 -9.28 11.58
CA ALA A 154 7.86 -8.89 10.18
C ALA A 154 6.77 -9.56 9.33
N ALA A 155 6.46 -8.92 8.21
CA ALA A 155 5.72 -9.54 7.12
C ALA A 155 6.69 -10.36 6.26
N SER A 156 6.52 -11.68 6.21
CA SER A 156 7.41 -12.56 5.44
C SER A 156 6.66 -13.53 4.53
N LEU A 157 7.28 -13.91 3.43
CA LEU A 157 6.75 -14.87 2.46
C LEU A 157 6.95 -16.30 2.96
N GLN A 158 5.84 -16.98 3.22
CA GLN A 158 5.80 -18.36 3.73
C GLN A 158 4.93 -19.26 2.84
N PRO A 159 5.09 -20.60 2.88
CA PRO A 159 4.14 -21.52 2.27
C PRO A 159 2.71 -21.18 2.69
N CYS A 160 1.79 -21.14 1.72
CA CYS A 160 0.40 -20.76 2.00
C CYS A 160 -0.30 -21.77 2.91
N THR A 161 -0.93 -21.29 3.97
CA THR A 161 -1.67 -22.07 4.97
C THR A 161 -3.00 -21.38 5.29
N ALA A 162 -3.89 -22.05 6.02
CA ALA A 162 -5.11 -21.44 6.53
C ALA A 162 -4.91 -20.63 7.83
N SER A 163 -3.65 -20.35 8.22
CA SER A 163 -3.35 -19.64 9.46
C SER A 163 -3.91 -18.22 9.46
N LEU A 164 -4.47 -17.78 10.59
CA LEU A 164 -4.89 -16.39 10.80
C LEU A 164 -3.72 -15.40 10.65
N HIS A 165 -2.49 -15.85 10.89
CA HIS A 165 -1.29 -15.04 10.69
C HIS A 165 -1.01 -14.73 9.21
N GLN A 166 -1.63 -15.47 8.28
CA GLN A 166 -1.57 -15.21 6.84
C GLN A 166 -2.79 -14.47 6.31
N GLN A 167 -3.73 -14.07 7.17
CA GLN A 167 -4.94 -13.37 6.76
C GLN A 167 -4.87 -11.89 7.16
N TRP A 168 -5.20 -11.03 6.21
CA TRP A 168 -5.06 -9.59 6.28
C TRP A 168 -6.37 -8.90 5.93
N PHE A 169 -6.54 -7.67 6.38
CA PHE A 169 -7.67 -6.83 6.01
C PHE A 169 -7.31 -5.35 6.19
N PHE A 170 -7.91 -4.49 5.38
CA PHE A 170 -7.76 -3.05 5.52
C PHE A 170 -8.73 -2.49 6.56
N VAL A 171 -8.27 -1.47 7.27
CA VAL A 171 -9.08 -0.62 8.13
C VAL A 171 -8.83 0.83 7.75
N GLU A 172 -9.88 1.48 7.28
CA GLU A 172 -9.90 2.92 7.03
C GLU A 172 -9.93 3.69 8.37
N ARG A 173 -9.45 4.93 8.35
CA ARG A 173 -9.47 5.79 9.53
C ARG A 173 -10.93 6.13 9.86
N SER A 174 -11.42 5.68 11.02
CA SER A 174 -12.71 6.09 11.59
C SER A 174 -12.62 7.49 12.18
#